data_AF-K9PG42-F1
#
_entry.id   AF-K9PG42-F1
#
_cell.length_a   1.000
_cell.length_b   1.000
_cell.length_c   1.000
_cell.angle_alpha   90.00
_cell.angle_beta   90.00
_cell.angle_gamma   90.00
#
_symmetry.space_group_name_H-M   'P 1'
#
loop_
_entity.id
_entity.type
_entity.pdbx_description
1 polymer ?
#
loop_
_entity_poly.entity_id
_entity_poly.type
_entity_poly.pdbx_seq_one_letter_code
_entity_poly.pdbx_strand_id
1 'polypeptide(L)'
;MKLLESIQTFIERHTLSFLFFLLGTLLIFLAVTTSFDLPGLKGIVPYADYRLASLVLGVIFVLLATLLYYLPPQATKAIPDVFRMTLFERRDKLLSITQKEILNFIEEKTTNNIRGLQQDALEQKFSRRNPSETFYRLEQLYLLGFLEKTEVTNTPEGIPRYIYRLSSDYQQLIGRRSKAK
;
A
#
# COMPACT_ATOMS: atom_id res chain seq x y z
N MET A 1 -16.11 -7.08 25.72
CA MET A 1 -14.81 -6.92 25.05
C MET A 1 -14.82 -7.42 23.60
N LYS A 2 -15.18 -8.68 23.33
CA LYS A 2 -15.25 -9.25 21.96
C LYS A 2 -16.16 -8.51 20.96
N LEU A 3 -17.23 -7.88 21.44
CA LEU A 3 -18.20 -7.18 20.60
C LEU A 3 -17.66 -5.84 20.09
N LEU A 4 -16.86 -5.14 20.90
CA LEU A 4 -16.26 -3.86 20.54
C LEU A 4 -15.16 -4.05 19.49
N GLU A 5 -14.33 -5.08 19.67
CA GLU A 5 -13.28 -5.47 18.70
C GLU A 5 -13.89 -5.93 17.38
N SER A 6 -14.97 -6.73 17.42
CA SER A 6 -15.68 -7.14 16.21
C SER A 6 -16.28 -5.96 15.44
N ILE A 7 -16.79 -4.94 16.14
CA ILE A 7 -17.29 -3.71 15.52
C ILE A 7 -16.12 -2.92 14.92
N GLN A 8 -15.00 -2.81 15.63
CA GLN A 8 -13.83 -2.09 15.14
C GLN A 8 -13.24 -2.72 13.87
N THR A 9 -13.05 -4.04 13.84
CA THR A 9 -12.55 -4.74 12.65
C THR A 9 -13.53 -4.67 11.47
N PHE A 10 -14.84 -4.62 11.75
CA PHE A 10 -15.87 -4.42 10.73
C PHE A 10 -15.82 -3.00 10.14
N ILE A 11 -15.66 -1.98 11.00
CA ILE A 11 -15.49 -0.59 10.57
C ILE A 11 -14.23 -0.44 9.73
N GLU A 12 -13.12 -1.09 10.08
CA GLU A 12 -11.87 -1.01 9.32
C GLU A 12 -11.97 -1.68 7.94
N ARG A 13 -12.73 -2.77 7.81
CA ARG A 13 -12.87 -3.49 6.53
C ARG A 13 -13.95 -2.93 5.62
N HIS A 14 -15.02 -2.35 6.17
CA HIS A 14 -16.20 -1.92 5.42
C HIS A 14 -16.64 -0.49 5.81
N THR A 15 -15.69 0.41 6.05
CA THR A 15 -15.92 1.78 6.55
C THR A 15 -16.99 2.52 5.74
N LEU A 16 -16.90 2.43 4.41
CA LEU A 16 -17.79 3.12 3.48
C LEU A 16 -19.22 2.55 3.52
N SER A 17 -19.35 1.22 3.58
CA SER A 17 -20.65 0.54 3.74
C SER A 17 -21.31 0.89 5.07
N PHE A 18 -20.53 0.93 6.15
CA PHE A 18 -21.03 1.27 7.48
C PHE A 18 -21.53 2.72 7.55
N LEU A 19 -20.80 3.65 6.93
CA LEU A 19 -21.16 5.07 6.89
C LEU A 19 -22.47 5.28 6.12
N PHE A 20 -22.63 4.65 4.96
CA PHE A 20 -23.89 4.72 4.20
C PHE A 20 -25.05 4.08 4.96
N PHE A 21 -24.83 2.97 5.67
CA PHE A 21 -25.85 2.34 6.49
C PHE A 21 -26.33 3.25 7.63
N LEU A 22 -25.39 3.88 8.35
CA LEU A 22 -25.71 4.78 9.46
C LEU A 22 -26.47 6.02 8.98
N LEU A 23 -25.99 6.65 7.91
CA LEU A 23 -26.65 7.81 7.31
C LEU A 23 -28.06 7.45 6.80
N GLY A 24 -28.20 6.32 6.11
CA GLY A 24 -29.49 5.84 5.60
C GLY A 24 -30.50 5.54 6.71
N THR A 25 -30.05 4.86 7.78
CA THR A 25 -30.87 4.56 8.95
C THR A 25 -31.33 5.83 9.67
N LEU A 26 -30.43 6.81 9.82
CA LEU A 26 -30.75 8.09 10.45
C LEU A 26 -31.79 8.88 9.65
N LEU A 27 -31.68 8.89 8.32
CA LEU A 27 -32.66 9.54 7.43
C LEU A 27 -34.03 8.86 7.46
N ILE A 28 -34.08 7.53 7.50
CA ILE A 28 -35.33 6.77 7.65
C ILE A 28 -35.96 7.07 9.02
N PHE A 29 -35.16 7.05 10.08
CA PHE A 29 -35.63 7.35 11.43
C PHE A 29 -36.20 8.77 11.53
N LEU A 30 -35.53 9.74 10.90
CA LEU A 30 -36.00 11.12 10.80
C LEU A 30 -37.34 11.23 10.05
N ALA A 31 -37.52 10.47 8.96
CA ALA A 31 -38.76 10.44 8.20
C ALA A 31 -39.93 9.74 8.94
N VAL A 32 -39.64 8.70 9.73
CA VAL A 32 -40.66 7.93 10.48
C VAL A 32 -41.09 8.67 11.75
N THR A 33 -40.15 9.25 12.49
CA THR A 33 -40.43 10.01 13.72
C THR A 33 -41.18 11.31 13.47
N THR A 34 -41.14 11.85 12.25
CA THR A 34 -41.99 12.98 11.83
C THR A 34 -43.40 12.56 11.41
N SER A 35 -43.64 11.25 11.20
CA SER A 35 -44.94 10.69 10.80
C SER A 35 -45.74 10.16 12.00
N PHE A 36 -45.06 9.70 13.04
CA PHE A 36 -45.67 9.38 14.33
C PHE A 36 -45.61 10.60 15.23
N ASP A 37 -46.77 11.10 15.68
CA ASP A 37 -46.88 12.27 16.56
C ASP A 37 -46.43 11.94 18.00
N LEU A 38 -45.21 11.43 18.14
CA LEU A 38 -44.61 10.95 19.38
C LEU A 38 -44.38 12.14 20.33
N PRO A 39 -44.96 12.12 21.54
CA PRO A 39 -44.76 13.20 22.51
C PRO A 39 -43.29 13.24 22.95
N GLY A 40 -42.59 14.35 22.61
CA GLY A 40 -41.19 14.58 22.96
C GLY A 40 -40.25 14.87 21.77
N LEU A 41 -40.67 14.57 20.53
CA LEU A 41 -39.87 14.80 19.31
C LEU A 41 -40.47 15.86 18.37
N LYS A 42 -41.58 16.50 18.79
CA LYS A 42 -42.20 17.63 18.09
C LYS A 42 -41.22 18.80 18.03
N GLY A 43 -40.58 19.00 16.87
CA GLY A 43 -39.73 20.18 16.60
C GLY A 43 -38.35 19.90 16.00
N ILE A 44 -37.95 18.64 15.82
CA ILE A 44 -36.60 18.31 15.30
C ILE A 44 -36.47 18.53 13.79
N VAL A 45 -37.58 18.54 13.03
CA VAL A 45 -37.56 18.83 11.58
C VAL A 45 -38.73 19.74 11.19
N PRO A 46 -38.47 20.98 10.74
CA PRO A 46 -39.51 22.01 10.56
C PRO A 46 -40.32 21.90 9.25
N TYR A 47 -39.92 21.06 8.28
CA TYR A 47 -40.52 21.07 6.94
C TYR A 47 -41.06 19.69 6.53
N ALA A 48 -42.37 19.62 6.32
CA ALA A 48 -43.05 18.40 5.87
C ALA A 48 -42.64 17.96 4.45
N ASP A 49 -42.20 18.91 3.62
CA ASP A 49 -41.93 18.72 2.19
C ASP A 49 -40.71 17.82 1.92
N TYR A 50 -39.75 17.76 2.87
CA TYR A 50 -38.54 16.95 2.70
C TYR A 50 -38.67 15.53 3.26
N ARG A 51 -39.82 15.15 3.84
CA ARG A 51 -40.00 13.82 4.47
C ARG A 51 -39.87 12.67 3.49
N LEU A 52 -40.55 12.78 2.35
CA LEU A 52 -40.51 11.76 1.30
C LEU A 52 -39.11 11.69 0.69
N ALA A 53 -38.47 12.84 0.49
CA ALA A 53 -37.09 12.91 0.02
C ALA A 53 -36.11 12.23 0.99
N SER A 54 -36.20 12.50 2.29
CA SER A 54 -35.35 11.85 3.32
C SER A 54 -35.59 10.34 3.39
N LEU A 55 -36.84 9.89 3.27
CA LEU A 55 -37.16 8.45 3.26
C LEU A 55 -36.57 7.76 2.04
N VAL A 56 -36.77 8.33 0.84
CA VAL A 56 -36.22 7.79 -0.41
C VAL A 56 -34.70 7.77 -0.39
N LEU A 57 -34.07 8.88 0.04
CA LEU A 57 -32.61 8.97 0.15
C LEU A 57 -32.06 7.97 1.18
N GLY A 58 -32.76 7.79 2.29
CA GLY A 58 -32.40 6.82 3.32
C GLY A 58 -32.44 5.38 2.82
N VAL A 59 -33.50 5.00 2.09
CA VAL A 59 -33.61 3.66 1.46
C VAL A 59 -32.51 3.46 0.42
N ILE A 60 -32.21 4.47 -0.41
CA ILE A 60 -31.11 4.40 -1.39
C ILE A 60 -29.78 4.16 -0.68
N PHE A 61 -29.48 4.86 0.41
CA PHE A 61 -28.24 4.68 1.15
C PHE A 61 -28.14 3.30 1.82
N VAL A 62 -29.23 2.75 2.35
CA VAL A 62 -29.25 1.38 2.90
C VAL A 62 -29.03 0.34 1.80
N LEU A 63 -29.65 0.52 0.62
CA LEU A 63 -29.42 -0.36 -0.53
C LEU A 63 -27.98 -0.27 -1.03
N LEU A 64 -27.41 0.94 -1.12
CA LEU A 64 -26.02 1.17 -1.51
C LEU A 64 -25.06 0.53 -0.50
N ALA A 65 -25.32 0.67 0.80
CA ALA A 65 -24.55 0.01 1.85
C ALA A 65 -24.59 -1.51 1.69
N THR A 66 -25.78 -2.08 1.46
CA THR A 66 -25.96 -3.52 1.23
C THR A 66 -25.15 -3.99 0.01
N LEU A 67 -25.22 -3.25 -1.10
CA LEU A 67 -24.48 -3.56 -2.31
C LEU A 67 -22.97 -3.50 -2.08
N LEU A 68 -22.47 -2.47 -1.40
CA LEU A 68 -21.05 -2.31 -1.07
C LEU A 68 -20.55 -3.35 -0.07
N TYR A 69 -21.42 -3.84 0.81
CA TYR A 69 -21.10 -4.92 1.75
C TYR A 69 -20.88 -6.24 1.02
N TYR A 70 -21.76 -6.55 0.05
CA TYR A 70 -21.67 -7.80 -0.72
C TYR A 70 -20.70 -7.73 -1.90
N LEU A 71 -20.31 -6.53 -2.35
CA LEU A 71 -19.23 -6.39 -3.31
C LEU A 71 -17.91 -6.71 -2.60
N PRO A 72 -17.23 -7.84 -2.90
CA PRO A 72 -15.96 -8.12 -2.27
C PRO A 72 -15.01 -6.97 -2.60
N PRO A 73 -14.28 -6.41 -1.61
CA PRO A 73 -13.20 -5.50 -1.92
C PRO A 73 -12.31 -6.22 -2.93
N GLN A 74 -12.04 -5.60 -4.08
CA GLN A 74 -11.18 -6.17 -5.12
C GLN A 74 -9.74 -6.20 -4.59
N ALA A 75 -9.48 -7.04 -3.59
CA ALA A 75 -8.20 -7.20 -2.91
C ALA A 75 -7.11 -7.63 -3.90
N THR A 76 -7.50 -8.28 -5.00
CA THR A 76 -6.60 -8.59 -6.10
C THR A 76 -6.10 -7.36 -6.83
N LYS A 77 -6.87 -6.27 -6.98
CA LYS A 77 -6.38 -5.02 -7.60
C LYS A 77 -5.50 -4.16 -6.67
N ALA A 78 -5.35 -4.53 -5.40
CA ALA A 78 -4.57 -3.74 -4.44
C ALA A 78 -3.06 -3.95 -4.54
N ILE A 79 -2.60 -5.05 -5.16
CA ILE A 79 -1.18 -5.29 -5.42
C ILE A 79 -0.86 -4.70 -6.79
N PRO A 80 -0.02 -3.64 -6.88
CA PRO A 80 0.41 -3.08 -8.16
C PRO A 80 0.95 -4.18 -9.07
N ASP A 81 0.61 -4.16 -10.36
CA ASP A 81 0.96 -5.23 -11.31
C ASP A 81 2.47 -5.54 -11.34
N VAL A 82 3.29 -4.54 -11.03
CA VAL A 82 4.75 -4.63 -10.84
C VAL A 82 5.14 -5.71 -9.82
N PHE A 83 4.42 -5.84 -8.71
CA PHE A 83 4.72 -6.82 -7.66
C PHE A 83 4.17 -8.21 -7.96
N ARG A 84 3.32 -8.37 -8.98
CA ARG A 84 2.89 -9.68 -9.47
C ARG A 84 3.89 -10.31 -10.44
N MET A 85 4.77 -9.50 -11.04
CA MET A 85 5.83 -9.97 -11.92
C MET A 85 6.92 -10.69 -11.14
N THR A 86 7.54 -11.69 -11.77
CA THR A 86 8.75 -12.35 -11.23
C THR A 86 9.93 -11.37 -11.20
N LEU A 87 10.92 -11.60 -10.31
CA LEU A 87 12.09 -10.70 -10.23
C LEU A 87 12.86 -10.61 -11.56
N PHE A 88 12.91 -11.68 -12.37
CA PHE A 88 13.51 -11.62 -13.71
C PHE A 88 12.71 -10.74 -14.67
N GLU A 89 11.39 -10.86 -14.70
CA GLU A 89 10.56 -9.99 -15.53
C GLU A 89 10.66 -8.53 -15.09
N ARG A 90 10.75 -8.26 -13.77
CA ARG A 90 11.01 -6.92 -13.26
C ARG A 90 12.37 -6.40 -13.73
N ARG A 91 13.42 -7.25 -13.68
CA ARG A 91 14.76 -6.89 -14.14
C ARG A 91 14.71 -6.46 -15.60
N ASP A 92 14.02 -7.23 -16.44
CA ASP A 92 14.02 -7.01 -17.87
C ASP A 92 13.13 -5.83 -18.28
N LYS A 93 11.92 -5.74 -17.73
CA LYS A 93 10.88 -4.79 -18.15
C LYS A 93 10.90 -3.45 -17.40
N LEU A 94 11.35 -3.41 -16.15
CA LEU A 94 11.21 -2.22 -15.30
C LEU A 94 12.52 -1.47 -15.05
N LEU A 95 13.66 -2.16 -15.08
CA LEU A 95 14.95 -1.52 -14.81
C LEU A 95 15.46 -0.75 -16.03
N SER A 96 15.90 0.49 -15.80
CA SER A 96 16.65 1.26 -16.78
C SER A 96 18.03 0.66 -17.03
N ILE A 97 18.68 1.08 -18.12
CA ILE A 97 20.04 0.64 -18.47
C ILE A 97 21.00 0.87 -17.30
N THR A 98 20.96 2.06 -16.70
CA THR A 98 21.77 2.41 -15.53
C THR A 98 21.50 1.52 -14.32
N GLN A 99 20.23 1.20 -14.03
CA GLN A 99 19.90 0.32 -12.91
C GLN A 99 20.39 -1.11 -13.16
N LYS A 100 20.30 -1.58 -14.40
CA LYS A 100 20.87 -2.88 -14.82
C LYS A 100 22.38 -2.88 -14.64
N GLU A 101 23.08 -1.82 -15.01
CA GLU A 101 24.55 -1.69 -14.80
C GLU A 101 24.92 -1.75 -13.31
N ILE A 102 24.21 -0.99 -12.46
CA ILE A 102 24.43 -0.98 -11.01
C ILE A 102 24.17 -2.38 -10.43
N LEU A 103 23.04 -2.98 -10.78
CA LEU A 103 22.67 -4.32 -10.31
C LEU A 103 23.68 -5.38 -10.76
N ASN A 104 24.13 -5.36 -12.02
CA ASN A 104 25.15 -6.26 -12.54
C ASN A 104 26.48 -6.10 -11.79
N PHE A 105 26.87 -4.87 -11.46
CA PHE A 105 28.08 -4.61 -10.69
C PHE A 105 27.98 -5.18 -9.26
N ILE A 106 26.83 -5.00 -8.61
CA ILE A 106 26.58 -5.59 -7.28
C ILE A 106 26.55 -7.12 -7.38
N GLU A 107 25.92 -7.68 -8.43
CA GLU A 107 25.92 -9.12 -8.72
C GLU A 107 27.35 -9.66 -8.77
N GLU A 108 28.21 -9.09 -9.61
CA GLU A 108 29.61 -9.52 -9.77
C GLU A 108 30.40 -9.47 -8.45
N LYS A 109 30.22 -8.42 -7.66
CA LYS A 109 31.02 -8.17 -6.45
C LYS A 109 30.50 -8.87 -5.20
N THR A 110 29.22 -9.23 -5.15
CA THR A 110 28.58 -9.79 -3.94
C THR A 110 28.08 -11.22 -4.11
N THR A 111 28.12 -11.81 -5.30
CA THR A 111 27.72 -13.22 -5.52
C THR A 111 28.43 -14.19 -4.56
N ASN A 112 29.69 -13.93 -4.22
CA ASN A 112 30.48 -14.76 -3.28
C ASN A 112 30.82 -14.02 -1.96
N ASN A 113 30.30 -12.81 -1.76
CA ASN A 113 30.66 -11.97 -0.62
C ASN A 113 29.41 -11.56 0.16
N ILE A 114 29.26 -12.13 1.35
CA ILE A 114 28.12 -11.91 2.25
C ILE A 114 28.13 -10.49 2.84
N ARG A 115 29.29 -9.81 2.86
CA ARG A 115 29.47 -8.50 3.51
C ARG A 115 28.81 -7.34 2.76
N GLY A 116 28.39 -7.52 1.51
CA GLY A 116 27.80 -6.44 0.70
C GLY A 116 28.79 -5.35 0.27
N LEU A 117 28.26 -4.24 -0.26
CA LEU A 117 29.01 -3.08 -0.71
C LEU A 117 28.54 -1.83 0.03
N GLN A 118 29.49 -1.03 0.52
CA GLN A 118 29.20 0.27 1.14
C GLN A 118 28.68 1.27 0.10
N GLN A 119 27.74 2.12 0.52
CA GLN A 119 27.17 3.17 -0.31
C GLN A 119 28.24 4.06 -0.95
N ASP A 120 29.25 4.47 -0.18
CA ASP A 120 30.30 5.38 -0.64
C ASP A 120 31.12 4.78 -1.79
N ALA A 121 31.36 3.45 -1.76
CA ALA A 121 32.05 2.76 -2.84
C ALA A 121 31.20 2.71 -4.13
N LEU A 122 29.87 2.58 -3.99
CA LEU A 122 28.93 2.62 -5.11
C LEU A 122 28.83 4.04 -5.68
N GLU A 123 28.65 5.05 -4.82
CA GLU A 123 28.64 6.46 -5.21
C GLU A 123 29.95 6.87 -5.88
N GLN A 124 31.11 6.40 -5.39
CA GLN A 124 32.40 6.65 -6.03
C GLN A 124 32.52 5.94 -7.39
N LYS A 125 32.04 4.70 -7.51
CA LYS A 125 32.08 3.95 -8.78
C LYS A 125 31.20 4.60 -9.86
N PHE A 126 30.04 5.12 -9.47
CA PHE A 126 29.05 5.73 -10.35
C PHE A 126 29.06 7.27 -10.28
N SER A 127 30.11 7.86 -9.68
CA SER A 127 30.25 9.30 -9.36
C SER A 127 30.15 10.25 -10.56
N ARG A 128 30.42 9.74 -11.78
CA ARG A 128 30.17 10.50 -13.03
C ARG A 128 28.70 10.90 -13.21
N ARG A 129 27.77 10.27 -12.49
CA ARG A 129 26.31 10.40 -12.67
C ARG A 129 25.61 11.12 -11.50
N ASN A 130 26.31 11.92 -10.70
CA ASN A 130 25.79 12.59 -9.49
C ASN A 130 25.55 11.58 -8.32
N PRO A 131 26.19 11.76 -7.15
CA PRO A 131 26.01 10.90 -5.98
C PRO A 131 24.54 10.73 -5.58
N SER A 132 23.75 11.81 -5.62
CA SER A 132 22.34 11.77 -5.25
C SER A 132 21.53 10.87 -6.17
N GLU A 133 21.83 10.83 -7.48
CA GLU A 133 21.13 9.92 -8.40
C GLU A 133 21.44 8.46 -8.05
N THR A 134 22.71 8.15 -7.75
CA THR A 134 23.13 6.78 -7.41
C THR A 134 22.37 6.28 -6.18
N PHE A 135 22.24 7.11 -5.15
CA PHE A 135 21.42 6.80 -3.98
C PHE A 135 19.98 6.45 -4.34
N TYR A 136 19.28 7.30 -5.11
CA TYR A 136 17.89 7.02 -5.51
C TYR A 136 17.75 5.74 -6.35
N ARG A 137 18.73 5.43 -7.19
CA ARG A 137 18.73 4.19 -7.99
C ARG A 137 18.90 2.95 -7.12
N LEU A 138 19.72 3.02 -6.09
CA LEU A 138 19.88 1.94 -5.11
C LEU A 138 18.61 1.73 -4.29
N GLU A 139 17.96 2.81 -3.84
CA GLU A 139 16.67 2.74 -3.15
C GLU A 139 15.58 2.12 -4.04
N GLN A 140 15.53 2.47 -5.32
CA GLN A 140 14.61 1.85 -6.28
C GLN A 140 14.87 0.33 -6.42
N LEU A 141 16.13 -0.09 -6.51
CA LEU A 141 16.50 -1.50 -6.60
C LEU A 141 16.15 -2.27 -5.31
N TYR A 142 16.30 -1.65 -4.15
CA TYR A 142 15.86 -2.17 -2.85
C TYR A 142 14.33 -2.35 -2.82
N LEU A 143 13.57 -1.32 -3.18
CA LEU A 143 12.10 -1.37 -3.19
C LEU A 143 11.53 -2.41 -4.18
N LEU A 144 12.24 -2.67 -5.27
CA LEU A 144 11.85 -3.69 -6.24
C LEU A 144 12.18 -5.13 -5.79
N GLY A 145 12.91 -5.28 -4.68
CA GLY A 145 13.26 -6.56 -4.07
C GLY A 145 14.56 -7.18 -4.58
N PHE A 146 15.39 -6.44 -5.32
CA PHE A 146 16.69 -6.94 -5.81
C PHE A 146 17.79 -6.86 -4.76
N LEU A 147 17.69 -5.86 -3.88
CA LEU A 147 18.71 -5.56 -2.88
C LEU A 147 18.11 -5.64 -1.48
N GLU A 148 18.97 -5.91 -0.51
CA GLU A 148 18.75 -5.65 0.91
C GLU A 148 19.75 -4.58 1.35
N LYS A 149 19.34 -3.70 2.27
CA LYS A 149 20.22 -2.68 2.84
C LYS A 149 20.32 -2.84 4.35
N THR A 150 21.52 -2.67 4.88
CA THR A 150 21.79 -2.63 6.32
C THR A 150 22.39 -1.29 6.67
N GLU A 151 21.86 -0.63 7.69
CA GLU A 151 22.40 0.64 8.15
C GLU A 151 23.72 0.44 8.89
N VAL A 152 24.69 1.30 8.60
CA VAL A 152 25.97 1.38 9.29
C VAL A 152 26.03 2.75 9.95
N THR A 153 25.57 2.83 11.20
CA THR A 153 25.76 4.00 12.07
C THR A 153 27.27 4.22 12.30
N ASN A 154 27.86 5.40 12.47
CA ASN A 154 27.44 6.81 12.51
C ASN A 154 28.46 7.56 11.63
N THR A 155 28.03 8.31 10.61
CA THR A 155 28.91 9.35 10.06
C THR A 155 28.97 10.52 11.04
N PRO A 156 30.08 11.30 11.08
CA PRO A 156 30.21 12.48 11.95
C PRO A 156 29.10 13.52 11.75
N GLU A 157 28.46 13.49 10.58
CA GLU A 157 27.45 14.44 10.12
C GLU A 157 26.01 14.02 10.45
N GLY A 158 25.81 12.84 11.06
CA GLY A 158 24.48 12.32 11.41
C GLY A 158 23.65 11.82 10.21
N ILE A 159 24.29 11.63 9.04
CA ILE A 159 23.62 11.10 7.84
C ILE A 159 23.76 9.58 7.83
N PRO A 160 22.66 8.81 7.77
CA PRO A 160 22.73 7.35 7.76
C PRO A 160 23.39 6.85 6.47
N ARG A 161 24.38 5.96 6.61
CA ARG A 161 25.04 5.28 5.49
C ARG A 161 24.66 3.81 5.50
N TYR A 162 24.62 3.21 4.31
CA TYR A 162 24.11 1.87 4.13
C TYR A 162 25.12 0.94 3.46
N ILE A 163 25.01 -0.35 3.77
CA ILE A 163 25.60 -1.44 3.02
C ILE A 163 24.50 -2.10 2.20
N TYR A 164 24.71 -2.23 0.90
CA TYR A 164 23.81 -2.90 -0.02
C TYR A 164 24.33 -4.28 -0.39
N ARG A 165 23.44 -5.28 -0.39
CA ARG A 165 23.72 -6.65 -0.85
C ARG A 165 22.56 -7.15 -1.71
N LEU A 166 22.77 -8.20 -2.50
CA LEU A 166 21.67 -8.86 -3.19
C LEU A 166 20.70 -9.47 -2.16
N SER A 167 19.40 -9.38 -2.44
CA SER A 167 18.40 -10.05 -1.61
C SER A 167 18.53 -11.57 -1.68
N SER A 168 18.19 -12.25 -0.59
CA SER A 168 18.20 -13.71 -0.54
C SER A 168 17.36 -14.36 -1.64
N ASP A 169 16.17 -13.83 -1.92
CA ASP A 169 15.29 -14.28 -3.01
C ASP A 169 15.96 -14.15 -4.38
N TYR A 170 16.63 -13.02 -4.63
CA TYR A 170 17.29 -12.78 -5.89
C TYR A 170 18.56 -13.63 -6.05
N GLN A 171 19.33 -13.84 -4.98
CA GLN A 171 20.49 -14.74 -4.96
C GLN A 171 20.10 -16.19 -5.33
N GLN A 172 18.98 -16.68 -4.78
CA GLN A 172 18.49 -18.02 -5.12
C GLN A 172 18.12 -18.13 -6.61
N LEU A 173 17.51 -17.09 -7.18
CA LEU A 173 17.13 -17.05 -8.59
C LEU A 173 18.34 -17.10 -9.53
N ILE A 174 19.38 -16.29 -9.27
CA ILE A 174 20.60 -16.30 -10.09
C ILE A 174 21.40 -17.60 -9.91
N GLY A 175 21.41 -18.19 -8.71
CA GLY A 175 22.08 -19.46 -8.43
C GLY A 175 21.43 -20.64 -9.17
N ARG A 176 20.11 -20.65 -9.31
CA ARG A 176 19.39 -21.64 -10.14
C ARG A 176 19.75 -21.51 -11.62
N ARG A 177 19.91 -20.28 -12.13
CA ARG A 177 20.33 -20.03 -13.52
C ARG A 177 21.74 -20.54 -13.80
N SER A 178 22.69 -20.35 -12.87
CA SER A 178 24.07 -20.83 -13.03
C SER A 178 24.17 -22.36 -13.08
N LYS A 179 23.19 -23.09 -12.53
CA LYS A 179 23.15 -24.57 -12.55
C LYS A 179 22.38 -25.15 -13.74
N ALA A 180 21.61 -24.32 -14.45
CA ALA A 180 20.81 -24.71 -15.61
C ALA A 180 21.54 -24.45 -16.95
N LYS A 181 22.76 -23.92 -16.89
CA LYS A 181 23.69 -23.73 -18.01
C LYS A 181 24.82 -24.73 -17.89
#